data_AF-A0A846HGM7-F1
#
_entry.id   AF-A0A846HGM7-F1
#
_cell.length_a   1.000
_cell.length_b   1.000
_cell.length_c   1.000
_cell.angle_alpha   90.00
_cell.angle_beta   90.00
_cell.angle_gamma   90.00
#
_symmetry.space_group_name_H-M   'P 1'
#
loop_
_entity.id
_entity.type
_entity.pdbx_description
1 polymer ?
#
loop_
_entity_poly.entity_id
_entity_poly.type
_entity_poly.pdbx_seq_one_letter_code
_entity_poly.pdbx_strand_id
1 'polypeptide(L)' 'MNKKILILSTGLGLGGAEQQVIELAFNLIQRGYQVKILSMVPLVIMGLEAQSHGFDIATLNMSPIFSNL' A
#
# COMPACT_ATOMS: atom_id res chain seq x y z
N MET A 1 -18.26 4.71 15.41
CA MET A 1 -16.78 4.72 15.43
C MET A 1 -16.31 3.89 14.23
N ASN A 2 -15.67 4.49 13.23
CA ASN A 2 -15.16 3.72 12.09
C ASN A 2 -13.92 2.91 12.53
N LYS A 3 -13.92 1.60 12.28
CA LYS A 3 -12.78 0.74 12.60
C LYS A 3 -11.59 1.10 11.71
N LYS A 4 -10.39 1.13 12.29
CA LYS A 4 -9.14 1.47 11.59
C LYS A 4 -8.39 0.20 11.19
N ILE A 5 -7.90 0.16 9.96
CA ILE A 5 -7.14 -0.96 9.39
C ILE A 5 -5.83 -0.43 8.81
N LEU A 6 -4.72 -1.06 9.19
CA LEU A 6 -3.41 -0.84 8.60
C LEU A 6 -3.04 -2.07 7.78
N ILE A 7 -2.78 -1.89 6.48
CA ILE A 7 -2.29 -2.96 5.60
C ILE A 7 -0.79 -2.77 5.42
N LEU A 8 0.01 -3.77 5.81
CA LEU A 8 1.45 -3.79 5.58
C LEU A 8 1.75 -4.54 4.27
N SER A 9 2.29 -3.84 3.27
CA SER A 9 2.82 -4.45 2.06
C SER A 9 4.33 -4.66 2.19
N THR A 10 4.76 -5.90 2.07
CA THR A 10 6.18 -6.31 2.10
C THR A 10 6.77 -6.49 0.70
N GLY A 11 5.94 -6.37 -0.35
CA GLY A 11 6.35 -6.60 -1.72
C GLY A 11 7.23 -5.47 -2.28
N LEU A 12 7.90 -5.76 -3.40
CA LEU A 12 8.93 -4.89 -4.00
C LEU A 12 8.35 -3.72 -4.81
N GLY A 13 7.03 -3.51 -4.76
CA GLY A 13 6.36 -2.36 -5.36
C GLY A 13 5.81 -2.61 -6.77
N LEU A 14 5.87 -3.84 -7.28
CA LEU A 14 5.37 -4.24 -8.58
C LEU A 14 4.90 -5.71 -8.57
N GLY A 15 3.67 -5.96 -8.99
CA GLY A 15 3.13 -7.31 -9.15
C GLY A 15 1.63 -7.42 -8.86
N GLY A 16 1.10 -8.64 -9.02
CA GLY A 16 -0.31 -8.93 -8.76
C GLY A 16 -0.69 -8.83 -7.27
N ALA A 17 0.27 -9.01 -6.36
CA ALA A 17 0.03 -8.91 -4.93
C ALA A 17 -0.26 -7.46 -4.50
N GLU A 18 0.51 -6.50 -5.01
CA GLU A 18 0.29 -5.08 -4.78
C GLU A 18 -1.07 -4.62 -5.33
N GLN A 19 -1.49 -5.17 -6.48
CA GLN A 19 -2.79 -4.83 -7.05
C GLN A 19 -3.94 -5.31 -6.14
N GLN A 20 -3.83 -6.53 -5.62
CA GLN A 20 -4.79 -7.07 -4.65
C GLN A 20 -4.83 -6.25 -3.35
N VAL A 21 -3.70 -5.70 -2.91
CA VAL A 21 -3.66 -4.80 -1.73
C VAL A 21 -4.45 -3.52 -2.00
N ILE A 22 -4.29 -2.91 -3.17
CA ILE A 22 -5.04 -1.69 -3.55
C ILE A 22 -6.54 -2.00 -3.67
N GLU A 23 -6.92 -3.08 -4.35
CA GLU A 23 -8.33 -3.49 -4.48
C GLU A 23 -8.96 -3.81 -3.12
N LEU A 24 -8.22 -4.47 -2.22
CA LEU A 24 -8.66 -4.73 -0.85
C LEU A 24 -8.89 -3.41 -0.09
N ALA A 25 -7.92 -2.50 -0.15
CA ALA A 25 -8.02 -1.20 0.51
C ALA A 25 -9.22 -0.41 -0.01
N PHE A 26 -9.44 -0.40 -1.34
CA PHE A 26 -10.59 0.24 -1.97
C PHE A 26 -11.91 -0.28 -1.40
N ASN A 27 -12.09 -1.60 -1.40
CA ASN A 27 -13.31 -2.24 -0.94
C ASN A 27 -13.57 -2.01 0.55
N LEU A 28 -12.52 -1.93 1.37
CA LEU A 28 -12.63 -1.60 2.79
C LEU A 28 -13.06 -0.13 2.99
N ILE A 29 -12.51 0.82 2.23
CA ILE A 29 -12.94 2.21 2.29
C ILE A 29 -14.42 2.35 1.92
N GLN A 30 -14.86 1.69 0.83
CA GLN A 30 -16.27 1.69 0.41
C GLN A 30 -17.22 1.10 1.48
N ARG A 31 -16.72 0.23 2.36
CA ARG A 31 -17.45 -0.33 3.49
C ARG A 31 -17.42 0.56 4.75
N GLY A 32 -16.83 1.76 4.66
CA GLY A 32 -16.76 2.74 5.76
C GLY A 32 -15.59 2.53 6.74
N TYR A 33 -14.61 1.68 6.40
CA TYR A 33 -13.40 1.55 7.20
C TYR A 33 -12.43 2.71 6.94
N GLN A 34 -11.67 3.09 7.96
CA GLN A 34 -10.51 3.96 7.78
C GLN A 34 -9.29 3.09 7.49
N VAL A 35 -8.73 3.18 6.28
CA VAL A 35 -7.66 2.31 5.81
C VAL A 35 -6.40 3.13 5.54
N LYS A 36 -5.24 2.58 5.94
CA LYS A 36 -3.92 3.09 5.56
C LYS A 36 -3.10 1.93 5.00
N ILE A 37 -2.37 2.17 3.92
CA ILE A 37 -1.37 1.23 3.38
C ILE A 37 0.01 1.70 3.85
N LEU A 38 0.78 0.80 4.45
CA LEU A 38 2.18 1.00 4.80
C LEU A 38 3.02 0.03 3.96
N SER A 39 3.93 0.54 3.14
CA SER A 39 4.85 -0.31 2.39
C SER A 39 6.24 -0.35 3.02
N MET A 40 6.94 -1.48 2.93
CA MET A 40 8.33 -1.58 3.36
C MET A 40 9.26 -0.83 2.41
N VAL A 41 9.11 -1.00 1.10
CA VAL A 41 9.86 -0.28 0.06
C VAL A 41 8.94 0.67 -0.73
N PRO A 42 9.46 1.64 -1.50
CA PRO A 42 8.62 2.49 -2.33
C PRO A 42 7.75 1.68 -3.32
N LEU A 43 6.44 1.94 -3.36
CA LEU A 43 5.49 1.26 -4.27
C LEU A 43 5.54 1.79 -5.72
N VAL A 44 6.50 2.67 -6.03
CA VAL A 44 6.73 3.28 -7.34
C VAL A 44 5.43 3.71 -8.03
N ILE A 45 5.07 3.11 -9.17
CA ILE A 45 3.90 3.48 -10.00
C ILE A 45 2.60 3.23 -9.24
N MET A 46 2.50 2.12 -8.52
CA MET A 46 1.29 1.73 -7.79
C MET A 46 1.03 2.65 -6.59
N GLY A 47 2.09 3.16 -5.96
CA GLY A 47 1.98 4.17 -4.92
C GLY A 47 1.40 5.48 -5.45
N LEU A 48 1.82 5.90 -6.65
CA LEU A 48 1.32 7.11 -7.30
C LEU A 48 -0.15 6.96 -7.71
N GLU A 49 -0.50 5.83 -8.32
CA GLU A 49 -1.88 5.53 -8.72
C GLU A 49 -2.81 5.55 -7.49
N ALA A 50 -2.43 4.87 -6.41
CA ALA A 50 -3.25 4.85 -5.23
C ALA A 50 -3.34 6.22 -4.51
N GLN A 51 -2.26 7.02 -4.48
CA GLN A 51 -2.37 8.40 -4.00
C GLN A 51 -3.32 9.24 -4.86
N SER A 52 -3.34 9.04 -6.18
CA SER A 52 -4.27 9.73 -7.08
C SER A 52 -5.74 9.37 -6.82
N HIS A 53 -6.00 8.18 -6.27
CA HIS A 53 -7.31 7.72 -5.82
C HIS A 53 -7.64 8.10 -4.36
N GLY A 54 -6.78 8.89 -3.72
CA GLY A 54 -7.01 9.40 -2.36
C GLY A 54 -6.70 8.39 -1.25
N PHE A 55 -5.97 7.31 -1.54
CA PHE A 55 -5.52 6.38 -0.50
C PHE A 55 -4.47 7.02 0.41
N ASP A 56 -4.60 6.83 1.72
CA ASP A 56 -3.56 7.16 2.69
C ASP A 56 -2.45 6.09 2.63
N ILE A 57 -1.32 6.46 2.04
CA ILE A 57 -0.16 5.57 1.86
C ILE A 57 1.08 6.19 2.50
N ALA A 58 1.78 5.38 3.28
CA ALA A 58 3.11 5.67 3.80
C ALA A 58 4.10 4.58 3.40
N THR A 59 5.38 4.91 3.37
CA THR A 59 6.46 3.96 3.14
C THR A 59 7.51 4.05 4.24
N LEU A 60 8.08 2.90 4.61
CA LEU A 60 9.19 2.80 5.56
C LEU A 60 10.55 3.05 4.91
N ASN A 61 10.61 3.14 3.57
CA ASN A 61 11.86 3.33 2.80
C ASN A 61 12.96 2.35 3.19
N MET A 62 12.62 1.09 3.42
CA MET A 62 13.60 0.05 3.70
C MET A 62 14.43 -0.23 2.44
N SER A 63 15.73 -0.42 2.62
CA SER A 63 16.60 -0.81 1.52
C SER A 63 16.47 -2.32 1.27
N PRO A 64 16.16 -2.77 0.05
CA PRO A 64 16.16 -4.20 -0.25
C PRO A 64 17.58 -4.75 -0.14
N ILE A 65 17.73 -5.92 0.47
CA ILE A 65 19.04 -6.57 0.71
C ILE A 65 19.84 -6.76 -0.59
N PHE A 66 19.17 -6.84 -1.74
CA PHE A 66 19.77 -7.03 -3.06
C PHE A 66 20.23 -5.74 -3.76
N SER A 67 20.07 -4.56 -3.16
CA SER A 67 20.52 -3.29 -3.75
C SER A 67 22.06 -3.13 -3.82
N ASN A 68 22.79 -4.07 -3.23
CA ASN A 68 24.26 -4.13 -3.24
C ASN A 68 24.83 -5.29 -4.08
N LEU A 69 24.00 -5.94 -4.92
CA LEU A 69 24.42 -6.93 -5.92
C LEU A 69 24.41 -6.31 -7.32
#